data_AF-G5E330-F1
#
_entry.id   AF-G5E330-F1
#
_cell.length_a   1.000
_cell.length_b   1.000
_cell.length_c   1.000
_cell.angle_alpha   90.00
_cell.angle_beta   90.00
_cell.angle_gamma   90.00
#
_symmetry.space_group_name_H-M   'P 1'
#
loop_
_entity.id
_entity.type
_entity.pdbx_description
1 polymer ?
#
loop_
_entity_poly.entity_id
_entity_poly.type
_entity_poly.pdbx_seq_one_letter_code
_entity_poly.pdbx_strand_id
1 'polypeptide(L)'
;GARTCANPNMGFQKQLEDFGKHEVQHLRKWLKDTYGESPFHDQDEAKQLIEKHQQEAASKSAAGSARQWDSHLASLSSMSYSNYTTET
;
A
#
# COMPACT_ATOMS: atom_id res chain seq x y z
N GLY A 1 -2.14 -3.70 0.74
CA GLY A 1 -1.85 -4.73 1.75
C GLY A 1 -3.15 -5.23 2.35
N ALA A 2 -3.35 -6.54 2.43
CA ALA A 2 -4.53 -7.13 3.07
C ALA A 2 -4.45 -6.98 4.59
N ARG A 3 -5.59 -6.70 5.24
CA ARG A 3 -5.69 -6.65 6.71
C ARG A 3 -5.78 -8.08 7.24
N THR A 4 -4.79 -8.54 7.99
CA THR A 4 -4.72 -9.91 8.54
C THR A 4 -5.82 -10.23 9.55
N CYS A 5 -6.44 -9.21 10.15
CA CYS A 5 -7.56 -9.36 11.09
C CYS A 5 -8.94 -9.46 10.41
N ALA A 6 -9.04 -9.27 9.09
CA ALA A 6 -10.29 -9.42 8.38
C ALA A 6 -10.59 -10.92 8.17
N ASN A 7 -11.48 -11.48 8.99
CA ASN A 7 -11.92 -12.87 8.90
C ASN A 7 -13.46 -12.94 8.94
N PRO A 8 -14.14 -12.75 7.79
CA PRO A 8 -15.60 -12.88 7.74
C PRO A 8 -16.02 -14.29 8.20
N ASN A 9 -17.14 -14.40 8.92
CA ASN A 9 -17.68 -15.71 9.29
C ASN A 9 -18.13 -16.52 8.05
N MET A 10 -18.35 -17.82 8.22
CA MET A 10 -18.72 -18.72 7.10
C MET A 10 -19.98 -18.28 6.33
N GLY A 11 -20.95 -17.67 7.00
CA GLY A 11 -22.16 -17.16 6.35
C GLY A 11 -21.84 -16.00 5.41
N PHE A 12 -21.06 -15.03 5.90
CA PHE A 12 -20.61 -13.90 5.08
C PHE A 12 -19.69 -14.33 3.95
N GLN A 13 -18.83 -15.33 4.14
CA GLN A 13 -18.01 -15.86 3.06
C GLN A 13 -18.85 -16.41 1.91
N LYS A 14 -19.90 -17.21 2.21
CA LYS A 14 -20.82 -17.72 1.20
C LYS A 14 -21.57 -16.61 0.47
N GLN A 15 -22.08 -15.63 1.22
CA GLN A 15 -22.76 -14.47 0.63
C GLN A 15 -21.84 -13.68 -0.31
N LEU A 16 -20.57 -13.49 0.07
CA LEU A 16 -19.58 -12.82 -0.78
C LEU A 16 -19.25 -13.64 -2.03
N GLU A 17 -19.18 -14.97 -1.92
CA GLU A 17 -18.98 -15.87 -3.07
C GLU A 17 -20.16 -15.78 -4.05
N ASP A 18 -21.39 -15.87 -3.55
CA ASP A 18 -22.61 -15.78 -4.37
C ASP A 18 -22.74 -14.40 -5.02
N PHE A 19 -22.51 -13.32 -4.26
CA PHE A 19 -22.47 -11.96 -4.79
C PHE A 19 -21.40 -11.81 -5.89
N GLY A 20 -20.21 -12.39 -5.66
CA GLY A 20 -19.11 -12.39 -6.61
C GLY A 20 -19.46 -13.08 -7.95
N LYS A 21 -20.25 -14.16 -7.89
CA LYS A 21 -20.68 -14.92 -9.07
C LYS A 21 -21.79 -14.22 -9.86
N HIS A 22 -22.77 -13.63 -9.18
CA HIS A 22 -24.03 -13.23 -9.83
C HIS A 22 -24.21 -11.72 -9.96
N GLU A 23 -23.72 -10.92 -9.01
CA GLU A 23 -24.12 -9.51 -8.87
C GLU A 23 -22.98 -8.52 -9.07
N VAL A 24 -21.74 -8.93 -8.85
CA VAL A 24 -20.56 -8.07 -8.91
C VAL A 24 -20.46 -7.31 -10.25
N GLN A 25 -20.75 -7.98 -11.36
CA GLN A 25 -20.61 -7.36 -12.68
C GLN A 25 -21.71 -6.32 -12.93
N HIS A 26 -22.93 -6.62 -12.50
CA HIS A 26 -24.04 -5.68 -12.59
C HIS A 26 -23.78 -4.44 -11.74
N LEU A 27 -23.34 -4.62 -10.49
CA LEU A 27 -23.05 -3.49 -9.60
C LEU A 27 -21.92 -2.61 -10.15
N ARG A 28 -20.84 -3.21 -10.68
CA ARG A 28 -19.75 -2.45 -11.32
C ARG A 28 -20.23 -1.65 -12.52
N LYS A 29 -21.07 -2.25 -13.37
CA LYS A 29 -21.67 -1.54 -14.51
C LYS A 29 -22.52 -0.37 -14.03
N TRP A 30 -23.41 -0.61 -13.06
CA TRP A 30 -24.27 0.44 -12.52
C TRP A 30 -23.45 1.59 -11.90
N LEU A 31 -22.39 1.30 -11.15
CA LEU A 31 -21.49 2.32 -10.60
C LEU A 31 -20.88 3.17 -11.71
N LYS A 32 -20.40 2.53 -12.78
CA LYS A 32 -19.81 3.23 -13.94
C LYS A 32 -20.83 4.07 -14.70
N ASP A 33 -22.04 3.54 -14.92
CA ASP A 33 -23.10 4.27 -15.62
C ASP A 33 -23.60 5.47 -14.79
N THR A 34 -23.56 5.35 -13.46
CA THR A 34 -24.04 6.39 -12.53
C THR A 34 -23.01 7.50 -12.30
N TYR A 35 -21.73 7.14 -12.18
CA TYR A 35 -20.68 8.08 -11.78
C TYR A 35 -19.62 8.34 -12.86
N GLY A 36 -19.67 7.63 -13.98
CA GLY A 36 -18.69 7.72 -15.05
C GLY A 36 -17.40 6.94 -14.76
N GLU A 37 -16.33 7.32 -15.46
CA GLU A 37 -14.98 6.80 -15.21
C GLU A 37 -14.36 7.46 -13.98
N SER A 38 -13.33 6.82 -13.42
CA SER A 38 -12.52 7.45 -12.36
C SER A 38 -11.95 8.79 -12.85
N PRO A 39 -12.16 9.90 -12.13
CA PRO A 39 -11.54 11.18 -12.48
C PRO A 39 -10.05 11.22 -12.12
N PHE A 40 -9.55 10.24 -11.38
CA PHE A 40 -8.18 10.18 -10.89
C PHE A 40 -7.30 9.32 -11.80
N HIS A 41 -6.11 9.84 -12.14
CA HIS A 41 -5.09 9.18 -12.95
C HIS A 41 -3.93 8.65 -12.09
N ASP A 42 -4.24 8.19 -10.88
CA ASP A 42 -3.27 7.81 -9.84
C ASP A 42 -2.20 6.84 -10.36
N GLN A 43 -2.57 5.91 -11.26
CA GLN A 43 -1.61 4.97 -11.84
C GLN A 43 -0.58 5.64 -12.75
N ASP A 44 -1.01 6.61 -13.55
CA ASP A 44 -0.12 7.29 -14.48
C ASP A 44 0.74 8.32 -13.73
N GLU A 45 0.15 9.02 -12.76
CA GLU A 45 0.89 9.90 -11.85
C GLU A 45 1.95 9.12 -11.04
N ALA A 46 1.61 7.94 -10.53
CA ALA A 46 2.56 7.08 -9.83
C ALA A 46 3.72 6.63 -10.73
N LYS A 47 3.44 6.25 -11.99
CA LYS A 47 4.50 5.91 -12.96
C LYS A 47 5.42 7.09 -13.23
N GLN A 48 4.86 8.28 -13.45
CA GLN A 48 5.65 9.49 -13.67
C GLN A 48 6.57 9.82 -12.48
N LEU A 49 6.09 9.63 -11.25
CA LEU A 49 6.89 9.83 -10.05
C LEU A 49 8.08 8.85 -9.97
N ILE A 50 7.85 7.57 -10.31
CA ILE A 50 8.90 6.55 -10.35
C ILE A 50 9.94 6.91 -11.41
N GLU A 51 9.52 7.24 -12.62
CA GLU A 51 10.41 7.62 -13.73
C GLU A 51 11.25 8.85 -13.38
N LYS A 52 10.64 9.89 -12.80
CA LYS A 52 11.34 11.09 -12.33
C LYS A 52 12.44 10.73 -11.31
N HIS A 53 12.13 9.88 -10.33
CA HIS A 53 13.10 9.50 -9.32
C HIS A 53 14.24 8.63 -9.89
N GLN A 54 13.96 7.79 -10.89
CA GLN A 54 14.99 7.03 -11.60
C GLN A 54 15.93 7.95 -12.40
N GLN A 55 15.39 8.97 -13.08
CA GLN A 55 16.18 9.98 -13.79
C GLN A 55 17.04 10.81 -12.83
N GLU A 56 16.47 11.23 -11.69
CA GLU A 56 17.23 11.94 -10.65
C GLU A 56 18.33 11.05 -10.04
N ALA A 57 18.06 9.76 -9.83
CA ALA A 57 19.06 8.82 -9.35
C ALA A 57 20.20 8.65 -10.37
N ALA A 58 19.89 8.49 -11.66
CA ALA A 58 20.89 8.41 -12.72
C ALA A 58 21.75 9.68 -12.82
N SER A 59 21.13 10.85 -12.60
CA SER A 59 21.82 12.15 -12.59
C SER A 59 22.72 12.34 -11.37
N LYS A 60 22.27 11.89 -10.18
CA LYS A 60 23.02 11.97 -8.91
C LYS A 60 24.11 10.89 -8.78
N SER A 61 24.00 9.77 -9.47
CA SER A 61 25.05 8.74 -9.52
C SER A 61 26.35 9.21 -10.20
N ALA A 62 26.33 10.34 -10.92
CA ALA A 62 27.55 11.01 -11.42
C ALA A 62 28.26 11.87 -10.36
N ALA A 63 27.60 12.23 -9.26
CA ALA A 63 28.16 12.99 -8.14
C ALA A 63 27.95 12.19 -6.84
N GLY A 64 28.87 11.25 -6.58
CA GLY A 64 28.77 10.29 -5.49
C GLY A 64 28.39 10.90 -4.14
N SER A 65 27.28 10.44 -3.58
CA SER A 65 26.95 10.62 -2.17
C SER A 65 26.17 9.41 -1.68
N ALA A 66 26.84 8.62 -0.84
CA ALA A 66 26.25 7.48 -0.15
C ALA A 66 25.04 7.94 0.69
N ARG A 67 24.00 7.10 0.73
CA ARG A 67 22.66 7.49 1.13
C ARG A 67 22.58 7.73 2.65
N GLN A 68 22.43 8.99 3.04
CA GLN A 68 22.34 9.49 4.43
C GLN A 68 21.28 8.80 5.33
N TRP A 69 20.26 8.15 4.76
CA TRP A 69 19.21 7.48 5.55
C TRP A 69 19.69 6.18 6.22
N ASP A 70 20.73 5.52 5.68
CA ASP A 70 21.31 4.31 6.26
C ASP A 70 21.87 4.58 7.67
N SER A 71 22.35 5.80 7.91
CA SER A 71 22.93 6.22 9.20
C SER A 71 21.88 6.32 10.32
N HIS A 72 20.63 6.68 9.98
CA HIS A 72 19.58 6.84 10.99
C HIS A 72 19.04 5.50 11.51
N LEU A 73 18.97 4.48 10.65
CA LEU A 73 18.48 3.15 11.03
C LEU A 73 19.49 2.44 11.94
N ALA A 74 20.78 2.58 11.68
CA ALA A 74 21.85 2.01 12.52
C ALA A 74 21.81 2.57 13.96
N SER A 75 21.37 3.82 14.13
CA SER A 75 21.26 4.46 15.46
C SER A 75 20.12 3.89 16.30
N LEU A 76 19.04 3.39 15.69
CA LEU A 76 17.90 2.79 16.40
C LEU A 76 18.20 1.37 16.89
N SER A 77 19.09 0.64 16.19
CA SER A 77 19.51 -0.70 16.56
C SER A 77 20.32 -0.76 17.87
N SER A 78 20.87 0.38 18.33
CA SER A 78 21.64 0.48 19.57
C SER A 78 20.80 0.80 20.82
N MET A 79 19.48 0.97 20.71
CA MET A 79 18.64 1.16 21.89
C MET A 79 18.37 -0.18 22.59
N SER A 80 19.10 -0.42 23.69
CA SER A 80 18.79 -1.49 24.64
C SER A 80 17.37 -1.31 25.19
N TYR A 81 16.50 -2.29 24.96
CA TYR A 81 15.20 -2.38 25.61
C TYR A 81 15.42 -2.67 27.09
N SER A 82 15.19 -1.66 27.94
CA SER A 82 15.13 -1.87 29.37
C SER A 82 13.83 -2.62 29.71
N ASN A 83 13.97 -3.72 30.44
CA ASN A 83 12.89 -4.57 30.92
C ASN A 83 11.98 -3.78 31.86
N TYR A 84 10.67 -3.82 31.63
CA TYR A 84 9.68 -3.42 32.63
C TYR A 84 8.86 -4.64 33.03
N THR A 85 8.95 -4.94 34.32
CA THR A 85 8.26 -5.98 35.08
C THR A 85 6.73 -5.83 34.97
N THR A 86 6.03 -6.95 34.91
CA THR A 86 4.59 -7.04 35.10
C THR A 86 4.22 -6.73 36.54
N GLU A 87 3.33 -5.77 36.77
CA GLU A 87 2.58 -5.68 38.03
C GLU A 87 1.08 -5.54 37.72
N THR A 88 0.32 -6.32 38.49
CA THR A 88 -1.07 -6.83 38.41
C THR A 88 -2.20 -5.92 37.97
#